data_AF-A0A328BXP5-F1
#
_entry.id   AF-A0A328BXP5-F1
#
_cell.length_a   1.000
_cell.length_b   1.000
_cell.length_c   1.000
_cell.angle_alpha   90.00
_cell.angle_beta   90.00
_cell.angle_gamma   90.00
#
_symmetry.space_group_name_H-M   'P 1'
#
loop_
_entity.id
_entity.type
_entity.pdbx_description
1 polymer ?
#
loop_
_entity_poly.entity_id
_entity_poly.type
_entity_poly.pdbx_seq_one_letter_code
_entity_poly.pdbx_strand_id
1 'polypeptide(L)'
;MRSELTRLQRIEQHLLGPAPTAEAAAAWQLERLLDPALAADAAAQQQLYQGLQRAGRRQLRQELQAIHRQLYGPPPGGWLRAAAGELRALLRRFRR
;
A
#
# COMPACT_ATOMS: atom_id res chain seq x y z
N MET A 1 24.37 -9.52 -20.27
CA MET A 1 24.07 -8.37 -19.38
C MET A 1 23.30 -7.26 -20.07
N ARG A 2 23.74 -6.67 -21.20
CA ARG A 2 23.00 -5.57 -21.85
C ARG A 2 21.61 -5.96 -22.37
N SER A 3 21.46 -7.20 -22.86
CA SER A 3 20.18 -7.75 -23.36
C SER A 3 19.11 -7.91 -22.28
N GLU A 4 19.49 -8.34 -21.07
CA GLU A 4 18.57 -8.52 -19.95
C GLU A 4 18.02 -7.19 -19.44
N LEU A 5 18.86 -6.16 -19.37
CA LEU A 5 18.43 -4.80 -19.03
C LEU A 5 17.45 -4.23 -20.06
N THR A 6 17.72 -4.44 -21.35
CA THR A 6 16.79 -4.02 -22.42
C THR A 6 15.45 -4.76 -22.31
N ARG A 7 15.46 -6.06 -21.99
CA ARG A 7 14.25 -6.84 -21.76
C ARG A 7 13.45 -6.28 -20.57
N LEU A 8 14.11 -6.05 -19.43
CA LEU A 8 13.48 -5.46 -18.25
C LEU A 8 12.86 -4.11 -18.54
N GLN A 9 13.61 -3.21 -19.17
CA GLN A 9 13.13 -1.88 -19.52
C GLN A 9 11.90 -1.93 -20.44
N ARG A 10 11.86 -2.89 -21.37
CA ARG A 10 10.72 -3.09 -22.26
C ARG A 10 9.48 -3.59 -21.53
N ILE A 11 9.65 -4.54 -20.61
CA ILE A 11 8.54 -5.01 -19.77
C ILE A 11 8.01 -3.85 -18.92
N GLU A 12 8.91 -3.08 -18.29
CA GLU A 12 8.53 -1.92 -17.47
C GLU A 12 7.79 -0.85 -18.26
N GLN A 13 8.26 -0.55 -19.47
CA GLN A 13 7.58 0.40 -20.35
C GLN A 13 6.14 -0.02 -20.66
N HIS A 14 5.87 -1.32 -20.76
CA HIS A 14 4.50 -1.81 -20.95
C HIS A 14 3.67 -1.89 -19.68
N LEU A 15 4.26 -2.26 -18.55
CA LEU A 15 3.52 -2.44 -17.30
C LEU A 15 3.25 -1.12 -16.56
N LEU A 16 4.19 -0.18 -16.62
CA LEU A 16 4.19 1.06 -15.83
C LEU A 16 4.19 2.32 -16.69
N GLY A 17 4.51 2.20 -17.98
CA GLY A 17 4.52 3.33 -18.89
C GLY A 17 3.13 3.86 -19.23
N PRO A 18 3.07 4.91 -20.07
CA PRO A 18 1.82 5.46 -20.57
C PRO A 18 1.01 4.37 -21.29
N ALA A 19 -0.32 4.56 -21.36
CA ALA A 19 -1.19 3.66 -22.10
C ALA A 19 -0.66 3.51 -23.55
N PRO A 20 -0.33 2.28 -23.99
CA PRO A 20 0.22 2.07 -25.32
C PRO A 20 -0.84 2.35 -26.38
N THR A 21 -0.39 2.71 -27.59
CA THR A 21 -1.27 2.72 -28.77
C THR A 21 -1.76 1.31 -29.05
N ALA A 22 -2.88 1.18 -29.77
CA ALA A 22 -3.43 -0.12 -30.14
C ALA A 22 -2.41 -0.98 -30.92
N GLU A 23 -1.64 -0.37 -31.81
CA GLU A 23 -0.57 -1.03 -32.57
C GLU A 23 0.55 -1.54 -31.65
N ALA A 24 1.00 -0.72 -30.69
CA ALA A 24 2.02 -1.13 -29.74
C ALA A 24 1.53 -2.25 -28.80
N ALA A 25 0.26 -2.22 -28.40
CA ALA A 25 -0.35 -3.28 -27.61
C ALA A 25 -0.45 -4.60 -28.37
N ALA A 26 -0.79 -4.55 -29.67
CA ALA A 26 -0.84 -5.75 -30.52
C ALA A 26 0.57 -6.33 -30.74
N ALA A 27 1.56 -5.48 -31.01
CA ALA A 27 2.96 -5.90 -31.15
C ALA A 27 3.48 -6.60 -29.88
N TRP A 28 3.17 -6.05 -28.70
CA TRP A 28 3.51 -6.67 -27.43
C TRP A 28 2.87 -8.03 -27.20
N GLN A 29 1.58 -8.17 -27.53
CA GLN A 29 0.89 -9.44 -27.43
C GLN A 29 1.55 -10.50 -28.33
N LEU A 30 1.91 -10.13 -29.55
CA LEU A 30 2.62 -11.02 -30.47
C LEU A 30 3.98 -11.43 -29.89
N GLU A 31 4.77 -10.49 -29.38
CA GLU A 31 6.07 -10.80 -28.76
C GLU A 31 5.94 -11.79 -27.59
N ARG A 32 4.93 -11.62 -26.73
CA ARG A 32 4.67 -12.55 -25.62
C ARG A 32 4.21 -13.94 -26.06
N LEU A 33 3.55 -14.05 -27.21
CA LEU A 33 3.18 -15.34 -27.79
C LEU A 33 4.39 -16.06 -28.39
N LEU A 34 5.32 -15.30 -28.96
CA LEU A 34 6.53 -15.83 -29.59
C LEU A 34 7.66 -16.15 -28.59
N ASP A 35 7.74 -15.41 -27.48
CA ASP A 35 8.73 -15.59 -26.42
C ASP A 35 8.03 -15.95 -25.08
N PRO A 36 7.93 -17.24 -24.74
CA PRO A 36 7.28 -17.67 -23.50
C PRO A 36 8.05 -17.26 -22.24
N ALA A 37 9.37 -17.06 -22.34
CA ALA A 37 10.17 -16.58 -21.22
C ALA A 37 9.84 -15.11 -20.91
N LEU A 38 9.75 -14.27 -21.95
CA LEU A 38 9.27 -12.89 -21.81
C LEU A 38 7.86 -12.84 -21.20
N ALA A 39 6.96 -13.74 -21.61
CA ALA A 39 5.62 -13.79 -21.05
C ALA A 39 5.60 -14.15 -19.56
N ALA A 40 6.45 -15.09 -19.14
CA ALA A 40 6.61 -15.48 -17.75
C ALA A 40 7.23 -14.34 -16.91
N ASP A 41 8.29 -13.71 -17.41
CA ASP A 41 8.95 -12.57 -16.76
C ASP A 41 7.96 -11.41 -16.54
N ALA A 42 7.19 -11.06 -17.58
CA ALA A 42 6.19 -10.01 -17.49
C ALA A 42 5.06 -10.34 -16.50
N ALA A 43 4.61 -11.60 -16.46
CA ALA A 43 3.60 -12.03 -15.51
C ALA A 43 4.12 -11.97 -14.06
N ALA A 44 5.35 -12.41 -13.82
CA ALA A 44 5.98 -12.34 -12.51
C ALA A 44 6.15 -10.88 -12.04
N GLN A 45 6.64 -9.99 -12.90
CA GLN A 45 6.76 -8.56 -12.57
C GLN A 45 5.40 -7.91 -12.29
N GLN A 46 4.37 -8.24 -13.07
CA GLN A 46 3.01 -7.76 -12.83
C GLN A 46 2.49 -8.19 -11.45
N GLN A 47 2.72 -9.44 -11.05
CA GLN A 47 2.33 -9.94 -9.72
C GLN A 47 3.09 -9.23 -8.59
N LEU A 48 4.39 -9.00 -8.77
CA LEU A 48 5.22 -8.26 -7.81
C LEU A 48 4.72 -6.83 -7.62
N TYR A 49 4.44 -6.10 -8.71
CA TYR A 49 3.91 -4.74 -8.63
C TYR A 49 2.54 -4.67 -7.97
N GLN A 50 1.65 -5.63 -8.24
CA GLN A 50 0.38 -5.74 -7.53
C GLN A 50 0.57 -5.99 -6.03
N GLY A 51 1.53 -6.85 -5.67
CA GLY A 51 1.89 -7.12 -4.28
C GLY A 51 2.37 -5.85 -3.57
N LEU A 52 3.32 -5.13 -4.17
CA LEU A 52 3.86 -3.87 -3.66
C LEU A 52 2.77 -2.82 -3.50
N GLN A 53 1.90 -2.65 -4.50
CA GLN A 53 0.80 -1.70 -4.44
C GLN A 53 -0.15 -2.02 -3.27
N ARG A 54 -0.50 -3.29 -3.06
CA ARG A 54 -1.37 -3.70 -1.95
C ARG A 54 -0.71 -3.48 -0.60
N ALA A 55 0.57 -3.83 -0.46
CA ALA A 55 1.33 -3.62 0.77
C ALA A 55 1.44 -2.13 1.10
N GLY A 56 1.83 -1.31 0.13
CA GLY A 56 1.92 0.14 0.28
C GLY A 56 0.58 0.77 0.67
N ARG A 57 -0.53 0.35 0.06
CA ARG A 57 -1.88 0.82 0.47
C ARG A 57 -2.23 0.47 1.91
N ARG A 58 -1.81 -0.70 2.40
CA ARG A 58 -2.03 -1.09 3.81
C ARG A 58 -1.19 -0.22 4.74
N GLN A 59 0.09 -0.02 4.41
CA GLN A 59 0.99 0.84 5.18
C GLN A 59 0.47 2.28 5.26
N LEU A 60 0.12 2.89 4.12
CA LEU A 60 -0.41 4.26 4.08
C LEU A 60 -1.69 4.42 4.92
N ARG A 61 -2.57 3.41 4.94
CA ARG A 61 -3.76 3.43 5.80
C ARG A 61 -3.40 3.41 7.28
N GLN A 62 -2.40 2.62 7.68
CA GLN A 62 -1.94 2.57 9.06
C GLN A 62 -1.31 3.90 9.49
N GLU A 63 -0.48 4.49 8.63
CA GLU A 63 0.15 5.79 8.87
C GLU A 63 -0.90 6.90 9.00
N LEU A 64 -1.88 6.94 8.09
CA LEU A 64 -2.99 7.90 8.17
C LEU A 64 -3.83 7.72 9.43
N GLN A 65 -4.10 6.48 9.85
CA GLN A 65 -4.80 6.22 11.10
C GLN A 65 -3.99 6.67 12.32
N ALA A 66 -2.68 6.47 12.32
CA ALA A 66 -1.80 6.92 13.40
C ALA A 66 -1.79 8.45 13.49
N ILE A 67 -1.63 9.14 12.36
CA ILE A 67 -1.70 10.61 12.27
C ILE A 67 -3.07 11.09 12.75
N HIS A 68 -4.15 10.47 12.30
CA HIS A 68 -5.50 10.86 12.70
C HIS A 68 -5.72 10.72 14.21
N ARG A 69 -5.28 9.61 14.82
CA ARG A 69 -5.36 9.43 16.28
C ARG A 69 -4.49 10.44 17.03
N GLN A 70 -3.34 10.81 16.49
CA GLN A 70 -2.47 11.80 17.12
C GLN A 70 -3.09 13.20 17.11
N LEU A 71 -3.74 13.58 16.01
CA LEU A 71 -4.30 14.93 15.83
C LEU A 71 -5.72 15.08 16.41
N TYR A 72 -6.54 14.05 16.30
CA TYR A 72 -7.98 14.11 16.61
C TYR A 72 -8.44 13.06 17.62
N GLY A 73 -7.55 12.15 18.04
CA GLY A 73 -7.87 11.15 19.03
C GLY A 73 -8.08 11.76 20.41
N PRO A 74 -8.86 11.09 21.28
CA PRO A 74 -8.99 11.51 22.67
C PRO A 74 -7.60 11.56 23.31
N PRO A 75 -7.34 12.55 24.19
CA PRO A 75 -6.04 12.67 24.83
C PRO A 75 -5.67 11.37 25.54
N PRO A 76 -4.42 10.87 25.39
CA PRO A 76 -3.99 9.69 26.11
C PRO A 76 -4.21 9.89 27.62
N GLY A 77 -4.97 9.00 28.24
CA GLY A 77 -5.35 9.09 29.65
C GLY A 77 -6.67 9.81 29.95
N GLY A 78 -7.50 10.14 28.95
CA GLY A 78 -8.86 10.65 29.18
C GLY A 78 -9.73 9.70 30.03
N TRP A 79 -9.64 8.39 29.77
CA TRP A 79 -10.33 7.36 30.58
C TRP A 79 -9.76 7.25 31.99
N LEU A 80 -8.45 7.40 32.17
CA LEU A 80 -7.80 7.41 33.49
C LEU A 80 -8.23 8.63 34.31
N ARG A 81 -8.35 9.81 33.66
CA ARG A 81 -8.86 11.03 34.30
C ARG A 81 -10.34 10.91 34.65
N ALA A 82 -11.15 10.29 33.79
CA ALA A 82 -12.56 10.05 34.06
C ALA A 82 -12.75 9.07 35.24
N ALA A 83 -12.03 7.94 35.22
CA ALA A 83 -12.06 6.95 36.30
C ALA A 83 -11.56 7.53 37.64
N ALA A 84 -10.49 8.32 37.62
CA ALA A 84 -10.01 9.02 38.81
C ALA A 84 -11.02 10.07 39.31
N GLY A 85 -11.77 10.71 38.41
CA GLY A 85 -12.85 11.63 38.74
C GLY A 85 -13.99 10.95 39.49
N GLU A 86 -14.46 9.80 39.00
CA GLU A 86 -15.55 9.05 39.63
C GLU A 86 -15.18 8.47 41.00
N LEU A 87 -13.97 7.91 41.12
CA LEU A 87 -13.44 7.43 42.40
C LEU A 87 -13.35 8.55 43.44
N ARG A 88 -12.93 9.74 43.02
CA ARG A 88 -12.82 10.91 43.90
C ARG A 88 -14.19 11.47 44.30
N ALA A 89 -15.20 11.37 43.42
CA ALA A 89 -16.58 11.74 43.73
C ALA A 89 -17.22 10.77 44.74
N LEU A 90 -16.99 9.46 44.58
CA LEU A 90 -17.41 8.43 45.53
C LEU A 90 -16.79 8.62 46.90
N LEU A 91 -15.47 8.86 46.96
CA LEU A 91 -14.77 9.10 48.22
C LEU A 91 -15.25 10.36 48.94
N ARG A 92 -15.62 11.43 48.21
CA ARG A 92 -16.21 12.63 48.82
C ARG A 92 -17.63 12.39 49.35
N ARG A 93 -18.39 11.48 48.74
CA ARG A 93 -19.74 11.12 49.18
C ARG A 93 -19.74 10.26 50.45
N PHE A 94 -18.72 9.44 50.64
CA PHE A 94 -18.52 8.63 51.85
C PHE A 94 -17.89 9.39 53.03
N ARG A 95 -17.41 10.62 52.81
CA ARG A 95 -16.77 11.46 53.83
C ARG A 95 -17.68 12.58 54.35
N ARG A 96 -18.99 12.47 54.10
CA ARG A 96 -20.06 13.32 54.68
C ARG A 96 -20.88 12.50 55.65
#